data_AF-A0A016T774-F1
#
_entry.id   AF-A0A016T774-F1
#
_cell.length_a   1.000
_cell.length_b   1.000
_cell.length_c   1.000
_cell.angle_alpha   90.00
_cell.angle_beta   90.00
_cell.angle_gamma   90.00
#
_symmetry.space_group_name_H-M   'P 1'
#
loop_
_entity.id
_entity.type
_entity.pdbx_description
1 polymer ?
#
loop_
_entity_poly.entity_id
_entity_poly.type
_entity_poly.pdbx_seq_one_letter_code
_entity_poly.pdbx_strand_id
1 'polypeptide(L)'
;MNTTILRTLVFIATLGGQTCSVASYIEAIHFIFNYDFLNVVLGLPLYGRLFFHIGNLFMCIERAVAVLLVAKYEKYVSVPVTVIIVIVTSSVSVFCAVMLNWLTSLSHVFPQFFFAVFYSLSCFIIALFIRHHRTSSGRVTQMASLQKKYQDKENGRTVPIYTLISMNELVSCSAAIVTVVLFENGHMSGVGVMSPDLLSILEMVTAYRILFINVVTLYNCFIWRRYQNKELVNNHSRRDQYFQQLQDFWNSSGVHHRL
;
A
#
# COMPACT_ATOMS: atom_id res chain seq x y z
N MET A 1 -1.65 16.27 -11.37
CA MET A 1 -0.36 15.56 -11.56
C MET A 1 -0.55 14.09 -11.20
N ASN A 2 -0.01 13.17 -12.00
CA ASN A 2 -0.30 11.74 -12.04
C ASN A 2 0.04 11.02 -10.71
N THR A 3 -0.90 10.99 -9.75
CA THR A 3 -0.89 9.99 -8.66
C THR A 3 -1.38 8.61 -9.16
N THR A 4 -1.29 8.35 -10.46
CA THR A 4 -1.94 7.22 -11.15
C THR A 4 -1.31 5.91 -10.72
N ILE A 5 0.02 5.81 -10.69
CA ILE A 5 0.72 4.60 -10.25
C ILE A 5 0.34 4.24 -8.81
N LEU A 6 0.37 5.21 -7.90
CA LEU A 6 -0.03 5.01 -6.50
C LEU A 6 -1.48 4.52 -6.39
N ARG A 7 -2.42 5.21 -7.05
CA ARG A 7 -3.83 4.83 -7.02
C ARG A 7 -4.05 3.44 -7.61
N THR A 8 -3.33 3.11 -8.68
CA THR A 8 -3.40 1.80 -9.32
C THR A 8 -2.83 0.70 -8.42
N LEU A 9 -1.71 0.94 -7.73
CA LEU A 9 -1.13 -0.05 -6.83
C LEU A 9 -1.98 -0.26 -5.56
N VAL A 10 -2.54 0.83 -5.00
CA VAL A 10 -3.53 0.73 -3.92
C VAL A 10 -4.75 -0.04 -4.42
N PHE A 11 -5.27 0.29 -5.60
CA PHE A 11 -6.40 -0.43 -6.19
C PHE A 11 -6.10 -1.93 -6.35
N ILE A 12 -4.94 -2.29 -6.90
CA ILE A 12 -4.48 -3.68 -7.06
C ILE A 12 -4.43 -4.39 -5.71
N ALA A 13 -3.81 -3.79 -4.69
CA ALA A 13 -3.75 -4.36 -3.35
C ALA A 13 -5.15 -4.55 -2.77
N THR A 14 -6.01 -3.54 -2.84
CA THR A 14 -7.38 -3.64 -2.32
C THR A 14 -8.23 -4.65 -3.08
N LEU A 15 -8.05 -4.76 -4.40
CA LEU A 15 -8.74 -5.73 -5.26
C LEU A 15 -8.31 -7.16 -4.91
N GLY A 16 -7.00 -7.39 -4.70
CA GLY A 16 -6.47 -8.67 -4.21
C GLY A 16 -7.01 -9.07 -2.84
N GLY A 17 -7.11 -8.10 -1.94
CA GLY A 17 -7.72 -8.30 -0.63
C GLY A 17 -9.21 -8.66 -0.72
N GLN A 18 -9.95 -7.96 -1.59
CA GLN A 18 -11.37 -8.22 -1.81
C GLN A 18 -11.61 -9.57 -2.50
N THR A 19 -10.80 -9.97 -3.49
CA THR A 19 -10.92 -11.31 -4.10
C THR A 19 -10.61 -12.41 -3.10
N CYS A 20 -9.63 -12.23 -2.22
CA CYS A 20 -9.39 -13.16 -1.11
C CYS A 20 -10.60 -13.25 -0.17
N SER A 21 -11.18 -12.10 0.22
CA SER A 21 -12.30 -12.05 1.16
C SER A 21 -13.57 -12.68 0.58
N VAL A 22 -13.91 -12.35 -0.68
CA VAL A 22 -15.07 -12.92 -1.38
C VAL A 22 -14.92 -14.43 -1.54
N ALA A 23 -13.72 -14.91 -1.88
CA ALA A 23 -13.47 -16.34 -2.03
C ALA A 23 -13.60 -17.09 -0.68
N SER A 24 -13.07 -16.54 0.41
CA SER A 24 -13.27 -17.10 1.77
C SER A 24 -14.74 -17.10 2.19
N TYR A 25 -15.53 -16.06 1.86
CA TYR A 25 -16.98 -16.07 2.14
C TYR A 25 -17.72 -17.15 1.35
N ILE A 26 -17.35 -17.38 0.09
CA ILE A 26 -17.95 -18.44 -0.73
C ILE A 26 -17.62 -19.82 -0.14
N GLU A 27 -16.39 -20.03 0.34
CA GLU A 27 -15.97 -21.25 1.03
C GLU A 27 -16.72 -21.46 2.36
N ALA A 28 -16.89 -20.41 3.16
CA ALA A 28 -17.66 -20.47 4.41
C ALA A 28 -19.15 -20.79 4.18
N ILE A 29 -19.77 -20.17 3.17
CA ILE A 29 -21.16 -20.47 2.78
C ILE A 29 -21.26 -21.93 2.30
N HIS A 30 -20.29 -22.41 1.53
CA HIS A 30 -20.24 -23.82 1.13
C HIS A 30 -20.19 -24.76 2.33
N PHE A 31 -19.31 -24.49 3.31
CA PHE A 31 -19.22 -25.29 4.54
C PHE A 31 -20.55 -25.34 5.31
N ILE A 32 -21.28 -24.23 5.36
CA ILE A 32 -22.57 -24.14 6.06
C ILE A 32 -23.71 -24.86 5.32
N PHE A 33 -23.72 -24.79 3.98
CA PHE A 33 -24.87 -25.25 3.17
C PHE A 33 -24.60 -26.54 2.36
N ASN A 34 -23.40 -27.11 2.43
CA ASN A 34 -23.01 -28.40 1.84
C ASN A 34 -23.28 -28.51 0.32
N TYR A 35 -22.98 -27.45 -0.43
CA TYR A 35 -23.23 -27.36 -1.88
C TYR A 35 -22.01 -27.72 -2.71
N ASP A 36 -21.96 -28.87 -3.38
CA ASP A 36 -20.86 -29.23 -4.30
C ASP A 36 -20.66 -28.21 -5.44
N PHE A 37 -19.69 -27.30 -5.29
CA PHE A 37 -19.24 -26.40 -6.36
C PHE A 37 -17.86 -26.81 -6.87
N LEU A 38 -17.62 -26.57 -8.16
CA LEU A 38 -16.37 -26.86 -8.89
C LEU A 38 -15.09 -26.50 -8.10
N ASN A 39 -14.14 -27.44 -8.06
CA ASN A 39 -12.75 -27.34 -7.54
C ASN A 39 -11.98 -26.04 -7.92
N VAL A 40 -12.47 -25.26 -8.88
CA VAL A 40 -11.90 -23.98 -9.32
C VAL A 40 -11.96 -22.89 -8.22
N VAL A 41 -12.95 -22.94 -7.32
CA VAL A 41 -13.12 -21.91 -6.26
C VAL A 41 -12.08 -22.08 -5.14
N LEU A 42 -11.62 -23.30 -4.85
CA LEU A 42 -10.63 -23.59 -3.80
C LEU A 42 -9.27 -22.92 -4.01
N GLY A 43 -8.89 -22.62 -5.27
CA GLY A 43 -7.63 -21.93 -5.57
C GLY A 43 -7.72 -20.40 -5.45
N LEU A 44 -8.91 -19.83 -5.60
CA LEU A 44 -9.13 -18.39 -5.72
C LEU A 44 -8.63 -17.57 -4.50
N PRO A 45 -8.83 -18.03 -3.24
CA PRO A 45 -8.32 -17.32 -2.06
C PRO A 45 -6.80 -17.18 -2.09
N LEU A 46 -6.09 -18.22 -2.54
CA LEU A 46 -4.62 -18.19 -2.63
C LEU A 46 -4.14 -17.20 -3.69
N TYR A 47 -4.77 -17.19 -4.88
CA TYR A 47 -4.44 -16.21 -5.92
C TYR A 47 -4.70 -14.78 -5.45
N GLY A 48 -5.84 -14.53 -4.78
CA GLY A 48 -6.16 -13.21 -4.21
C GLY A 48 -5.14 -12.77 -3.15
N ARG A 49 -4.75 -13.67 -2.24
CA ARG A 49 -3.75 -13.43 -1.20
C ARG A 49 -2.37 -13.08 -1.78
N LEU A 50 -1.94 -13.79 -2.82
CA LEU A 50 -0.66 -13.51 -3.47
C LEU A 50 -0.69 -12.24 -4.30
N PHE A 51 -1.81 -11.95 -4.96
CA PHE A 51 -2.04 -10.67 -5.63
C PHE A 51 -1.97 -9.51 -4.63
N PHE A 52 -2.53 -9.67 -3.43
CA PHE A 52 -2.41 -8.71 -2.33
C PHE A 52 -0.95 -8.53 -1.87
N HIS A 53 -0.23 -9.62 -1.58
CA HIS A 53 1.17 -9.56 -1.13
C HIS A 53 2.10 -8.92 -2.18
N ILE A 54 2.05 -9.39 -3.42
CA ILE A 54 2.87 -8.85 -4.51
C ILE A 54 2.48 -7.40 -4.80
N GLY A 55 1.19 -7.06 -4.80
CA GLY A 55 0.73 -5.66 -4.93
C GLY A 55 1.32 -4.74 -3.86
N ASN A 56 1.31 -5.18 -2.60
CA ASN A 56 1.91 -4.42 -1.49
C ASN A 56 3.45 -4.32 -1.59
N LEU A 57 4.13 -5.34 -2.11
CA LEU A 57 5.57 -5.29 -2.32
C LEU A 57 5.92 -4.25 -3.39
N PHE A 58 5.19 -4.26 -4.50
CA PHE A 58 5.35 -3.27 -5.57
C PHE A 58 5.03 -1.86 -5.09
N MET A 59 4.06 -1.68 -4.20
CA MET A 59 3.85 -0.41 -3.50
C MET A 59 5.09 0.04 -2.72
N CYS A 60 5.75 -0.85 -1.98
CA CYS A 60 6.97 -0.51 -1.24
C CYS A 60 8.15 -0.17 -2.17
N ILE A 61 8.31 -0.90 -3.27
CA ILE A 61 9.37 -0.68 -4.26
C ILE A 61 9.17 0.63 -5.01
N GLU A 62 7.97 0.86 -5.56
CA GLU A 62 7.60 2.12 -6.21
C GLU A 62 7.92 3.29 -5.28
N ARG A 63 7.59 3.11 -4.01
CA ARG A 63 7.84 4.12 -3.01
C ARG A 63 9.32 4.39 -2.73
N ALA A 64 10.15 3.34 -2.73
CA ALA A 64 11.59 3.45 -2.62
C ALA A 64 12.14 4.29 -3.79
N VAL A 65 11.70 3.99 -5.02
CA VAL A 65 12.12 4.72 -6.22
C VAL A 65 11.71 6.19 -6.14
N ALA A 66 10.47 6.47 -5.71
CA ALA A 66 9.96 7.84 -5.58
C ALA A 66 10.77 8.70 -4.59
N VAL A 67 11.34 8.09 -3.54
CA VAL A 67 12.13 8.81 -2.52
C VAL A 67 13.61 8.90 -2.90
N LEU A 68 14.21 7.82 -3.41
CA LEU A 68 15.64 7.79 -3.75
C LEU A 68 15.94 8.55 -5.03
N LEU A 69 15.07 8.42 -6.04
CA LEU A 69 15.29 8.90 -7.40
C LEU A 69 14.27 9.99 -7.80
N VAL A 70 13.99 10.95 -6.92
CA VAL A 70 12.99 12.02 -7.11
C VAL A 70 13.01 12.63 -8.52
N ALA A 71 14.19 13.00 -9.02
CA ALA A 71 14.34 13.67 -10.33
C ALA A 71 14.11 12.75 -11.54
N LYS A 72 14.35 11.43 -11.40
CA LYS A 72 14.11 10.46 -12.47
C LYS A 72 12.67 9.96 -12.42
N TYR A 73 12.16 9.66 -11.22
CA TYR A 73 10.81 9.18 -11.00
C TYR A 73 9.77 10.09 -11.68
N GLU A 74 9.95 11.41 -11.57
CA GLU A 74 9.14 12.43 -12.25
C GLU A 74 8.98 12.21 -13.77
N LYS A 75 10.03 11.79 -14.47
CA LYS A 75 10.00 11.55 -15.93
C LYS A 75 9.33 10.23 -16.31
N TYR A 76 9.28 9.27 -15.39
CA TYR A 76 8.81 7.91 -15.67
C TYR A 76 7.35 7.66 -15.26
N VAL A 77 6.72 8.56 -14.50
CA VAL A 77 5.31 8.43 -14.12
C VAL A 77 4.41 8.72 -15.33
N SER A 78 4.12 7.67 -16.10
CA SER A 78 3.27 7.71 -17.28
C SER A 78 2.22 6.59 -17.25
N VAL A 79 1.14 6.76 -18.01
CA VAL A 79 0.08 5.74 -18.15
C VAL A 79 0.66 4.41 -18.68
N PRO A 80 1.54 4.39 -19.72
CA PRO A 80 2.16 3.15 -20.19
C PRO A 80 2.97 2.43 -19.10
N VAL A 81 3.78 3.16 -18.33
CA VAL A 81 4.55 2.57 -17.22
C VAL A 81 3.62 2.00 -16.15
N THR A 82 2.50 2.68 -15.87
CA THR A 82 1.49 2.18 -14.92
C THR A 82 0.87 0.87 -15.41
N VAL A 83 0.53 0.78 -16.70
CA VAL A 83 -0.01 -0.44 -17.32
C VAL A 83 1.01 -1.58 -17.26
N ILE A 84 2.27 -1.30 -17.56
CA ILE A 84 3.36 -2.29 -17.43
C ILE A 84 3.46 -2.81 -15.99
N ILE A 85 3.42 -1.92 -15.00
CA ILE A 85 3.43 -2.32 -13.59
C ILE A 85 2.25 -3.26 -13.29
N VAL A 86 1.03 -2.92 -13.72
CA VAL A 86 -0.14 -3.79 -13.51
C VAL A 86 0.05 -5.18 -14.12
N ILE A 87 0.51 -5.24 -15.39
CA ILE A 87 0.75 -6.50 -16.09
C ILE A 87 1.82 -7.31 -15.36
N VAL A 88 2.94 -6.69 -15.00
CA VAL A 88 4.04 -7.37 -14.29
C VAL A 88 3.60 -7.86 -12.92
N THR A 89 2.95 -7.02 -12.12
CA THR A 89 2.44 -7.38 -10.79
C THR A 89 1.45 -8.55 -10.90
N SER A 90 0.56 -8.53 -11.89
CA SER A 90 -0.41 -9.61 -12.13
C SER A 90 0.27 -10.91 -12.54
N SER A 91 1.17 -10.85 -13.53
CA SER A 91 1.91 -12.03 -14.01
C SER A 91 2.79 -12.65 -12.92
N VAL A 92 3.50 -11.83 -12.13
CA VAL A 92 4.31 -12.30 -11.01
C VAL A 92 3.43 -12.93 -9.93
N SER A 93 2.28 -12.35 -9.62
CA SER A 93 1.34 -12.91 -8.65
C SER A 93 0.83 -14.30 -9.07
N VAL A 94 0.44 -14.45 -10.34
CA VAL A 94 0.00 -15.74 -10.89
C VAL A 94 1.12 -16.75 -10.87
N PHE A 95 2.33 -16.37 -11.31
CA PHE A 95 3.50 -17.25 -11.30
C PHE A 95 3.86 -17.71 -9.88
N CYS A 96 3.92 -16.79 -8.92
CA CYS A 96 4.17 -17.11 -7.51
C CYS A 96 3.08 -18.04 -6.94
N ALA A 97 1.82 -17.85 -7.33
CA ALA A 97 0.73 -18.72 -6.89
C ALA A 97 0.86 -20.14 -7.43
N VAL A 98 1.17 -20.30 -8.71
CA VAL A 98 1.42 -21.62 -9.32
C VAL A 98 2.63 -22.28 -8.67
N MET A 99 3.74 -21.56 -8.49
CA MET A 99 4.96 -22.09 -7.87
C MET A 99 4.74 -22.47 -6.40
N LEU A 100 4.04 -21.64 -5.62
CA LEU A 100 3.75 -21.93 -4.21
C LEU A 100 2.80 -23.12 -4.06
N ASN A 101 1.78 -23.23 -4.91
CA ASN A 101 0.92 -24.42 -4.93
C ASN A 101 1.72 -25.68 -5.24
N TRP A 102 2.59 -25.61 -6.25
CA TRP A 102 3.46 -26.74 -6.59
C TRP A 102 4.41 -27.09 -5.44
N LEU A 103 5.07 -26.11 -4.81
CA LEU A 103 5.93 -26.36 -3.65
C LEU A 103 5.15 -26.95 -2.46
N THR A 104 3.94 -26.45 -2.22
CA THR A 104 3.07 -26.93 -1.12
C THR A 104 2.59 -28.36 -1.37
N SER A 105 2.48 -28.77 -2.64
CA SER A 105 2.16 -30.16 -2.99
C SER A 105 3.33 -31.13 -2.75
N LEU A 106 4.57 -30.63 -2.77
CA LEU A 106 5.80 -31.42 -2.58
C LEU A 106 6.32 -31.41 -1.15
N SER A 107 6.08 -30.31 -0.44
CA SER A 107 6.52 -30.06 0.92
C SER A 107 5.32 -29.48 1.66
N HIS A 108 4.99 -30.00 2.84
CA HIS A 108 3.92 -29.48 3.72
C HIS A 108 3.91 -27.95 3.80
N VAL A 109 2.83 -27.33 4.30
CA VAL A 109 2.48 -25.88 4.33
C VAL A 109 3.60 -24.83 4.55
N PHE A 110 4.79 -25.22 5.04
CA PHE A 110 5.99 -24.39 5.23
C PHE A 110 6.34 -23.40 4.10
N PRO A 111 6.29 -23.71 2.79
CA PRO A 111 6.62 -22.76 1.73
C PRO A 111 5.80 -21.48 1.74
N GLN A 112 4.50 -21.58 2.05
CA GLN A 112 3.61 -20.43 2.11
C GLN A 112 3.94 -19.52 3.30
N PHE A 113 4.30 -20.12 4.43
CA PHE A 113 4.75 -19.39 5.62
C PHE A 113 6.07 -18.68 5.40
N PHE A 114 7.08 -19.37 4.85
CA PHE A 114 8.37 -18.76 4.52
C PHE A 114 8.21 -17.58 3.56
N PHE A 115 7.35 -17.71 2.54
CA PHE A 115 7.05 -16.63 1.63
C PHE A 115 6.44 -15.41 2.33
N ALA A 116 5.44 -15.62 3.18
CA ALA A 116 4.79 -14.53 3.92
C ALA A 116 5.76 -13.78 4.85
N VAL A 117 6.64 -14.52 5.54
CA VAL A 117 7.70 -13.95 6.40
C VAL A 117 8.68 -13.14 5.56
N PHE A 118 9.21 -13.71 4.48
CA PHE A 118 10.18 -13.04 3.62
C PHE A 118 9.61 -11.75 3.03
N TYR A 119 8.37 -11.78 2.53
CA TYR A 119 7.69 -10.62 1.98
C TYR A 119 7.48 -9.53 3.05
N SER A 120 6.95 -9.89 4.23
CA SER A 120 6.68 -8.90 5.29
C SER A 120 7.96 -8.22 5.79
N LEU A 121 9.04 -8.99 5.99
CA LEU A 121 10.36 -8.46 6.33
C LEU A 121 10.90 -7.54 5.24
N SER A 122 10.80 -7.94 3.97
CA SER A 122 11.26 -7.12 2.85
C SER A 122 10.54 -5.77 2.80
N CYS A 123 9.21 -5.76 2.92
CA CYS A 123 8.40 -4.53 2.97
C CYS A 123 8.78 -3.64 4.16
N PHE A 124 9.05 -4.23 5.32
CA PHE A 124 9.46 -3.50 6.51
C PHE A 124 10.86 -2.89 6.40
N ILE A 125 11.84 -3.66 5.92
CA ILE A 125 13.21 -3.19 5.71
C ILE A 125 13.24 -2.05 4.70
N ILE A 126 12.52 -2.19 3.58
CA ILE A 126 12.40 -1.12 2.57
C ILE A 126 11.81 0.15 3.21
N ALA A 127 10.72 0.02 3.98
CA ALA A 127 10.07 1.17 4.61
C ALA A 127 10.97 1.87 5.65
N LEU A 128 11.70 1.10 6.46
CA LEU A 128 12.67 1.67 7.42
C LEU A 128 13.83 2.35 6.71
N PHE A 129 14.38 1.72 5.67
CA PHE A 129 15.46 2.30 4.87
C PHE A 129 15.04 3.64 4.27
N ILE A 130 13.86 3.71 3.66
CA ILE A 130 13.31 4.95 3.09
C ILE A 130 13.13 6.02 4.16
N ARG A 131 12.57 5.65 5.32
CA ARG A 131 12.33 6.58 6.43
C ARG A 131 13.66 7.12 6.97
N HIS A 132 14.63 6.24 7.20
CA HIS A 132 15.95 6.63 7.69
C HIS A 132 16.68 7.52 6.67
N HIS A 133 16.74 7.11 5.40
CA HIS A 133 17.33 7.89 4.33
C HIS A 133 16.70 9.30 4.25
N ARG A 134 15.39 9.41 4.39
CA ARG A 134 14.70 10.70 4.36
C ARG A 134 15.08 11.58 5.55
N THR A 135 15.08 11.04 6.77
CA THR A 135 15.44 11.78 7.98
C THR A 135 16.90 12.25 7.94
N SER A 136 17.80 11.39 7.47
CA SER A 136 19.24 11.68 7.41
C SER A 136 19.64 12.59 6.24
N SER A 137 18.87 12.60 5.15
CA SER A 137 19.30 13.30 3.92
C SER A 137 19.15 14.83 3.97
N GLY A 138 18.54 15.44 5.00
CA GLY A 138 18.54 16.89 5.20
C GLY A 138 18.09 17.76 3.99
N ARG A 139 17.31 17.20 3.05
CA ARG A 139 17.02 17.82 1.75
C ARG A 139 15.95 18.91 1.85
N VAL A 140 16.32 20.08 2.36
CA VAL A 140 15.49 21.30 2.18
C VAL A 140 16.28 22.49 1.63
N THR A 141 17.61 22.47 1.58
CA THR A 141 18.37 23.69 1.26
C THR A 141 18.58 24.01 -0.22
N GLN A 142 18.42 23.08 -1.16
CA GLN A 142 18.56 23.38 -2.61
C GLN A 142 17.62 22.53 -3.49
N MET A 143 16.34 22.89 -3.56
CA MET A 143 15.43 22.35 -4.58
C MET A 143 15.22 23.36 -5.70
N ALA A 144 15.80 23.08 -6.87
CA ALA A 144 15.82 23.99 -8.02
C ALA A 144 14.49 24.08 -8.81
N SER A 145 13.56 23.12 -8.66
CA SER A 145 12.27 23.14 -9.36
C SER A 145 11.06 23.02 -8.42
N LEU A 146 9.98 23.72 -8.77
CA LEU A 146 8.69 23.64 -8.07
C LEU A 146 8.17 22.20 -7.99
N GLN A 147 8.32 21.42 -9.07
CA GLN A 147 7.88 20.02 -9.13
C GLN A 147 8.64 19.12 -8.15
N LYS A 148 9.96 19.30 -8.01
CA LYS A 148 10.76 18.55 -7.02
C LYS A 148 10.33 18.87 -5.59
N LYS A 149 9.97 20.12 -5.32
CA LYS A 149 9.43 20.57 -4.03
C LYS A 149 8.06 19.94 -3.73
N TYR A 150 7.18 19.83 -4.74
CA TYR A 150 5.89 19.15 -4.60
C TYR A 150 6.07 17.65 -4.35
N GLN A 151 6.91 16.97 -5.14
CA GLN A 151 7.18 15.55 -4.95
C GLN A 151 7.78 15.27 -3.58
N ASP A 152 8.65 16.14 -3.07
CA ASP A 152 9.22 15.97 -1.73
C ASP A 152 8.19 16.20 -0.61
N LYS A 153 7.29 17.20 -0.76
CA LYS A 153 6.14 17.42 0.14
C LYS A 153 5.21 16.21 0.14
N GLU A 154 4.83 15.72 -1.04
CA GLU A 154 4.04 14.51 -1.18
C GLU A 154 4.75 13.31 -0.55
N ASN A 155 6.06 13.20 -0.79
CA ASN A 155 6.82 12.11 -0.26
C ASN A 155 6.83 12.15 1.30
N GLY A 156 6.92 13.34 1.90
CA GLY A 156 6.95 13.49 3.37
C GLY A 156 5.66 13.07 4.04
N ARG A 157 4.55 13.33 3.36
CA ARG A 157 3.23 12.88 3.81
C ARG A 157 3.09 11.36 3.72
N THR A 158 3.53 10.76 2.61
CA THR A 158 3.22 9.35 2.33
C THR A 158 4.22 8.37 2.95
N VAL A 159 5.50 8.72 3.17
CA VAL A 159 6.49 7.82 3.82
C VAL A 159 5.96 7.22 5.13
N PRO A 160 5.44 8.00 6.10
CA PRO A 160 4.94 7.45 7.36
C PRO A 160 3.80 6.43 7.18
N ILE A 161 2.94 6.62 6.18
CA ILE A 161 1.83 5.72 5.87
C ILE A 161 2.34 4.36 5.42
N TYR A 162 3.30 4.33 4.49
CA TYR A 162 3.92 3.08 4.07
C TYR A 162 4.67 2.40 5.21
N THR A 163 5.33 3.18 6.08
CA THR A 163 5.95 2.61 7.28
C THR A 163 4.92 1.96 8.19
N LEU A 164 3.76 2.60 8.40
CA LEU A 164 2.67 2.02 9.20
C LEU A 164 2.07 0.76 8.55
N ILE A 165 1.87 0.77 7.23
CA ILE A 165 1.40 -0.41 6.49
C ILE A 165 2.42 -1.55 6.63
N SER A 166 3.70 -1.33 6.36
CA SER A 166 4.73 -2.37 6.50
C SER A 166 4.92 -2.85 7.93
N MET A 167 4.78 -1.96 8.94
CA MET A 167 4.78 -2.34 10.35
C MET A 167 3.59 -3.25 10.68
N ASN A 168 2.40 -2.91 10.21
CA ASN A 168 1.21 -3.73 10.41
C ASN A 168 1.35 -5.10 9.74
N GLU A 169 1.94 -5.16 8.54
CA GLU A 169 2.23 -6.40 7.84
C GLU A 169 3.20 -7.29 8.62
N LEU A 170 4.25 -6.71 9.21
CA LEU A 170 5.20 -7.45 10.04
C LEU A 170 4.53 -7.98 11.32
N VAL A 171 3.82 -7.14 12.06
CA VAL A 171 3.13 -7.53 13.31
C VAL A 171 2.08 -8.61 13.04
N SER A 172 1.28 -8.44 11.98
CA SER A 172 0.27 -9.43 11.59
C SER A 172 0.91 -10.75 11.17
N CYS A 173 2.05 -10.71 10.48
CA CYS A 173 2.81 -11.91 10.12
C CYS A 173 3.38 -12.60 11.38
N SER A 174 3.97 -11.85 12.32
CA SER A 174 4.43 -12.40 13.60
C SER A 174 3.30 -13.04 14.41
N ALA A 175 2.12 -12.40 14.47
CA ALA A 175 0.95 -12.96 15.14
C ALA A 175 0.47 -14.27 14.49
N ALA A 176 0.48 -14.34 13.15
CA ALA A 176 0.16 -15.56 12.42
C ALA A 176 1.14 -16.71 12.74
N ILE A 177 2.45 -16.41 12.82
CA ILE A 177 3.48 -17.41 13.18
C ILE A 177 3.24 -17.92 14.60
N VAL A 178 3.06 -17.02 15.58
CA VAL A 178 2.83 -17.40 16.97
C VAL A 178 1.59 -18.28 17.08
N THR A 179 0.52 -17.94 16.37
CA THR A 179 -0.71 -18.74 16.35
C THR A 179 -0.43 -20.14 15.82
N VAL A 180 0.26 -20.28 14.68
CA VAL A 180 0.58 -21.58 14.08
C VAL A 180 1.44 -22.43 15.02
N VAL A 181 2.50 -21.83 15.59
CA VAL A 181 3.40 -22.53 16.52
C VAL A 181 2.67 -22.97 17.79
N LEU A 182 1.78 -22.14 18.34
CA LEU A 182 0.99 -22.51 19.51
C LEU A 182 -0.01 -23.63 19.21
N PHE A 183 -0.62 -23.62 18.02
CA PHE A 183 -1.54 -24.68 17.59
C PHE A 183 -0.83 -26.00 17.31
N GLU A 184 0.34 -25.97 16.65
CA GLU A 184 1.16 -27.17 16.40
C GLU A 184 1.72 -27.78 17.70
N ASN A 185 2.09 -26.95 18.67
CA ASN A 185 2.58 -27.44 19.97
C ASN A 185 1.47 -27.85 20.94
N GLY A 186 0.24 -27.36 20.74
CA GLY A 186 -0.91 -27.58 21.62
C GLY A 186 -1.80 -28.76 21.25
N HIS A 187 -1.81 -29.19 19.98
CA HIS A 187 -2.56 -30.35 19.52
C HIS A 187 -1.65 -31.57 19.36
N MET A 188 -2.05 -32.68 19.98
CA MET A 188 -1.42 -33.98 19.84
C MET A 188 -1.17 -34.32 18.37
N SER A 189 0.07 -34.71 18.09
CA SER A 189 0.56 -35.45 16.92
C SER A 189 -0.53 -36.24 16.20
N GLY A 190 -1.20 -35.61 15.23
CA GLY A 190 -2.41 -36.19 14.64
C GLY A 190 -2.72 -35.56 13.29
N VAL A 191 -1.97 -36.00 12.28
CA VAL A 191 -2.30 -35.95 10.85
C VAL A 191 -2.64 -34.58 10.29
N GLY A 192 -1.63 -33.86 9.77
CA GLY A 192 -1.59 -33.17 8.47
C GLY A 192 -2.71 -32.21 8.01
N VAL A 193 -3.78 -32.05 8.77
CA VAL A 193 -4.96 -31.25 8.47
C VAL A 193 -4.95 -30.08 9.43
N MET A 194 -4.75 -28.89 8.89
CA MET A 194 -4.80 -27.65 9.64
C MET A 194 -6.17 -27.55 10.33
N SER A 195 -6.21 -27.35 11.65
CA SER A 195 -7.49 -27.30 12.37
C SER A 195 -8.36 -26.16 11.81
N PRO A 196 -9.68 -26.36 11.69
CA PRO A 196 -10.59 -25.32 11.18
C PRO A 196 -10.53 -24.02 11.99
N ASP A 197 -10.20 -24.11 13.28
CA ASP A 197 -9.96 -22.96 14.16
C ASP A 197 -8.72 -22.15 13.73
N LEU A 198 -7.62 -22.83 13.39
CA LEU A 198 -6.39 -22.18 12.93
C LEU A 198 -6.60 -21.49 11.58
N LEU A 199 -7.38 -22.10 10.68
CA LEU A 199 -7.73 -21.50 9.39
C LEU A 199 -8.53 -20.21 9.60
N SER A 200 -9.56 -20.26 10.46
CA SER A 200 -10.40 -19.11 10.79
C SER A 200 -9.60 -17.93 11.38
N ILE A 201 -8.62 -18.22 12.25
CA ILE A 201 -7.75 -17.19 12.82
C ILE A 201 -6.86 -16.54 11.74
N LEU A 202 -6.29 -17.33 10.82
CA LEU A 202 -5.46 -16.79 9.74
C LEU A 202 -6.28 -15.96 8.74
N GLU A 203 -7.53 -16.35 8.47
CA GLU A 203 -8.45 -15.54 7.67
C GLU A 203 -8.79 -14.22 8.34
N MET A 204 -9.05 -14.23 9.66
CA MET A 204 -9.28 -13.02 10.44
C MET A 204 -8.07 -12.07 10.39
N VAL A 205 -6.85 -12.60 10.53
CA VAL A 205 -5.61 -11.80 10.40
C VAL A 205 -5.51 -11.20 8.99
N THR A 206 -5.88 -11.94 7.95
CA THR A 206 -5.87 -11.46 6.56
C THR A 206 -6.91 -10.35 6.35
N ALA A 207 -8.13 -10.53 6.85
CA ALA A 207 -9.18 -9.52 6.80
C ALA A 207 -8.79 -8.24 7.53
N TYR A 208 -8.18 -8.36 8.72
CA TYR A 208 -7.65 -7.23 9.48
C TYR A 208 -6.59 -6.45 8.68
N ARG A 209 -5.65 -7.13 8.02
CA ARG A 209 -4.61 -6.49 7.19
C ARG A 209 -5.22 -5.65 6.07
N ILE A 210 -6.22 -6.19 5.38
CA ILE A 210 -6.92 -5.49 4.30
C ILE A 210 -7.67 -4.27 4.85
N LEU A 211 -8.40 -4.44 5.95
CA LEU A 211 -9.12 -3.36 6.61
C LEU A 211 -8.16 -2.23 7.03
N PHE A 212 -7.02 -2.57 7.63
CA PHE A 212 -6.03 -1.58 8.07
C PHE A 212 -5.51 -0.73 6.91
N ILE A 213 -5.11 -1.36 5.79
CA ILE A 213 -4.64 -0.63 4.61
C ILE A 213 -5.74 0.29 4.06
N ASN A 214 -6.98 -0.19 4.00
CA ASN A 214 -8.11 0.62 3.55
C ASN A 214 -8.34 1.84 4.46
N VAL A 215 -8.38 1.64 5.78
CA VAL A 215 -8.63 2.69 6.76
C VAL A 215 -7.52 3.74 6.73
N VAL A 216 -6.25 3.33 6.76
CA VAL A 216 -5.11 4.25 6.73
C VAL A 216 -5.08 5.05 5.43
N THR A 217 -5.38 4.40 4.29
CA THR A 217 -5.42 5.07 2.99
C THR A 217 -6.56 6.09 2.93
N LEU A 218 -7.77 5.71 3.35
CA LEU A 218 -8.94 6.60 3.39
C LEU A 218 -8.71 7.78 4.33
N TYR A 219 -8.16 7.53 5.51
CA TYR A 219 -7.83 8.57 6.49
C TYR A 219 -6.84 9.58 5.92
N ASN A 220 -5.79 9.13 5.22
CA ASN A 220 -4.86 10.01 4.54
C ASN A 220 -5.52 10.82 3.42
N CYS A 221 -6.37 10.19 2.60
CA CYS A 221 -7.14 10.88 1.56
C CYS A 221 -8.05 11.96 2.17
N PHE A 222 -8.70 11.67 3.29
CA PHE A 222 -9.56 12.60 4.01
C PHE A 222 -8.78 13.80 4.56
N ILE A 223 -7.67 13.56 5.27
CA ILE A 223 -6.80 14.64 5.78
C ILE A 223 -6.30 15.51 4.63
N TRP A 224 -5.85 14.88 3.54
CA TRP A 224 -5.34 15.62 2.40
C TRP A 224 -6.37 16.56 1.78
N ARG A 225 -7.58 16.06 1.55
CA ARG A 225 -8.68 16.87 1.01
C ARG A 225 -8.99 18.05 1.93
N ARG A 226 -8.97 17.83 3.24
CA ARG A 226 -9.17 18.90 4.24
C ARG A 226 -8.05 19.94 4.21
N TYR A 227 -6.80 19.51 4.04
CA TYR A 227 -5.66 20.41 3.96
C TYR A 227 -5.67 21.26 2.69
N GLN A 228 -5.99 20.66 1.54
CA GLN A 228 -6.15 21.38 0.27
C GLN A 228 -7.27 22.41 0.32
N ASN A 229 -8.42 22.06 0.91
CA ASN A 229 -9.53 23.00 1.06
C ASN A 229 -9.16 24.19 1.95
N LYS A 230 -8.38 23.97 3.02
CA LYS A 230 -7.85 25.07 3.87
C LYS A 230 -6.82 25.94 3.14
N GLU A 231 -5.89 25.35 2.39
CA GLU A 231 -4.91 26.11 1.58
C GLU A 231 -5.61 26.93 0.49
N LEU A 232 -6.66 26.40 -0.15
CA LEU A 232 -7.44 27.14 -1.16
C LEU A 232 -8.15 28.36 -0.56
N VAL A 233 -8.84 28.19 0.58
CA VAL A 233 -9.53 29.29 1.27
C VAL A 233 -8.54 30.37 1.72
N ASN A 234 -7.41 29.97 2.34
CA ASN A 234 -6.39 30.91 2.79
C ASN A 234 -5.63 31.58 1.63
N ASN A 235 -5.45 30.90 0.50
CA ASN A 235 -4.80 31.49 -0.68
C ASN A 235 -5.72 32.46 -1.41
N HIS A 236 -7.05 32.27 -1.38
CA HIS A 236 -7.99 33.26 -1.91
C HIS A 236 -7.91 34.54 -1.09
N SER A 237 -8.03 34.46 0.23
CA SER A 237 -7.92 35.63 1.10
C SER A 237 -6.55 36.32 0.99
N ARG A 238 -5.45 35.57 0.83
CA ARG A 238 -4.11 36.14 0.62
C ARG A 238 -3.93 36.75 -0.78
N ARG A 239 -4.53 36.17 -1.81
CA ARG A 239 -4.51 36.76 -3.16
C ARG A 239 -5.26 38.08 -3.16
N ASP A 240 -6.44 38.11 -2.56
CA ASP A 240 -7.26 39.31 -2.49
C ASP A 240 -6.53 40.42 -1.73
N GLN A 241 -5.86 40.08 -0.62
CA GLN A 241 -4.98 41.00 0.10
C GLN A 241 -3.76 41.45 -0.72
N TYR A 242 -3.12 40.55 -1.48
CA TYR A 242 -1.97 40.88 -2.31
C TYR A 242 -2.36 41.78 -3.50
N PHE A 243 -3.51 41.53 -4.13
CA PHE A 243 -4.04 42.37 -5.20
C PHE A 243 -4.52 43.72 -4.67
N GLN A 244 -5.14 43.76 -3.48
CA GLN A 244 -5.44 45.02 -2.79
C GLN A 244 -4.16 45.82 -2.52
N GLN A 245 -3.10 45.19 -2.00
CA GLN A 245 -1.83 45.87 -1.76
C GLN A 245 -1.19 46.42 -3.04
N LEU A 246 -1.23 45.67 -4.15
CA LEU A 246 -0.73 46.16 -5.45
C LEU A 246 -1.58 47.33 -5.96
N GLN A 247 -2.89 47.26 -5.79
CA GLN A 247 -3.81 48.31 -6.23
C GLN A 247 -3.67 49.58 -5.39
N ASP A 248 -3.51 49.46 -4.07
CA ASP A 248 -3.23 50.57 -3.18
C ASP A 248 -1.89 51.24 -3.51
N PHE A 249 -0.87 50.43 -3.82
CA PHE A 249 0.44 50.94 -4.24
C PHE A 249 0.35 51.71 -5.57
N TRP A 250 -0.38 51.17 -6.55
CA TRP A 250 -0.60 51.83 -7.85
C TRP A 250 -1.39 53.14 -7.72
N ASN A 251 -2.43 53.15 -6.88
CA ASN A 251 -3.25 54.33 -6.64
C ASN A 251 -2.48 55.41 -5.85
N SER A 252 -1.58 55.03 -4.94
CA SER A 252 -0.73 55.96 -4.19
C SER A 252 0.37 56.60 -5.06
N SER A 253 0.86 55.88 -6.09
CA SER A 253 1.92 56.38 -6.98
C SER A 253 1.38 57.28 -8.11
N GLY A 254 0.08 57.21 -8.42
CA GLY A 254 -0.60 58.17 -9.30
C GLY A 254 -0.79 59.57 -8.73
N VAL A 255 -0.57 59.78 -7.42
CA VAL A 255 -0.72 61.09 -6.76
C VAL A 255 0.55 61.96 -6.88
N HIS A 256 1.71 61.39 -7.23
CA HIS A 256 2.98 62.13 -7.31
C HIS A 256 3.33 62.75 -8.68
N HIS A 257 2.44 62.70 -9.67
CA HIS A 257 2.65 63.34 -10.98
C HIS A 257 1.77 64.58 -11.25
N ARG A 258 1.16 65.18 -10.21
CA ARG A 258 0.56 66.51 -10.30
C ARG A 258 1.21 67.46 -9.30
N LEU A 259 2.42 67.92 -9.60
CA LEU A 259 2.95 69.22 -9.19
C LEU A 259 3.97 69.65 -10.25
#